data_AF-A0A2J7THI4-F1
#
_entry.id   AF-A0A2J7THI4-F1
#
_cell.length_a   1.000
_cell.length_b   1.000
_cell.length_c   1.000
_cell.angle_alpha   90.00
_cell.angle_beta   90.00
_cell.angle_gamma   90.00
#
_symmetry.space_group_name_H-M   'P 1'
#
loop_
_entity.id
_entity.type
_entity.pdbx_description
1 polymer ?
#
loop_
_entity_poly.entity_id
_entity_poly.type
_entity_poly.pdbx_seq_one_letter_code
_entity_poly.pdbx_strand_id
1 'polypeptide(L)'
;MTKKQSSISATEAFADLKKLIRREGVEVAYATLLSVCNDPKAPAPARATAATSIFRAAGLFDKVENAADDKPLSEMTHAELDQIIRRGERAVGSSAPKAKRRKSSDTAPDVFE
;
A
#
# COMPACT_ATOMS: atom_id res chain seq x y z
N MET A 1 31.60 2.25 30.85
CA MET A 1 31.28 2.67 29.47
C MET A 1 29.96 2.02 29.05
N THR A 2 28.83 2.66 29.33
CA THR A 2 27.49 2.16 29.03
C THR A 2 27.02 2.73 27.70
N LYS A 3 26.79 1.86 26.72
CA LYS A 3 26.33 2.22 25.36
C LYS A 3 24.99 2.94 25.45
N LYS A 4 24.98 4.21 25.07
CA LYS A 4 23.80 5.06 24.92
C LYS A 4 23.00 4.53 23.72
N GLN A 5 22.03 3.66 23.96
CA GLN A 5 21.08 3.24 22.93
C GLN A 5 20.28 4.47 22.52
N SER A 6 20.55 5.00 21.33
CA SER A 6 19.75 6.04 20.70
C SER A 6 18.37 5.46 20.41
N SER A 7 17.36 5.93 21.14
CA SER A 7 15.96 5.54 20.98
C SER A 7 15.40 6.13 19.69
N ILE A 8 15.67 5.51 18.55
CA ILE A 8 14.93 5.76 17.32
C ILE A 8 13.49 5.33 17.60
N SER A 9 12.52 6.23 17.38
CA SER A 9 11.12 5.91 17.61
C SER A 9 10.71 4.76 16.69
N ALA A 10 9.82 3.87 17.15
CA ALA A 10 9.39 2.73 16.34
C ALA A 10 8.88 3.16 14.95
N THR A 11 8.22 4.32 14.89
CA THR A 11 7.74 4.94 13.65
C THR A 11 8.86 5.32 12.68
N GLU A 12 9.97 5.85 13.15
CA GLU A 12 11.14 6.19 12.34
C GLU A 12 11.84 4.92 11.84
N ALA A 13 11.98 3.92 12.71
CA ALA A 13 12.55 2.62 12.33
C ALA A 13 11.74 1.93 11.21
N PHE A 14 10.40 1.98 11.28
CA PHE A 14 9.55 1.46 10.20
C PHE A 14 9.65 2.28 8.90
N ALA A 15 9.85 3.59 8.99
CA ALA A 15 10.03 4.44 7.81
C ALA A 15 11.34 4.12 7.10
N ASP A 16 12.43 3.93 7.84
CA ASP A 16 13.73 3.60 7.28
C ASP A 16 13.77 2.17 6.73
N LEU A 17 13.15 1.21 7.42
CA LEU A 17 12.99 -0.14 6.89
C LEU A 17 12.22 -0.15 5.57
N LYS A 18 11.17 0.65 5.43
CA LYS A 18 10.44 0.78 4.15
C LYS A 18 11.33 1.30 3.02
N LYS A 19 12.23 2.24 3.29
CA LYS A 19 13.18 2.75 2.29
C LYS A 19 14.15 1.64 1.85
N LEU A 20 14.69 0.89 2.80
CA LEU A 20 15.61 -0.23 2.54
C LEU A 20 14.92 -1.33 1.73
N ILE A 21 13.69 -1.71 2.11
CA ILE A 21 12.90 -2.70 1.36
C ILE A 21 12.67 -2.22 -0.08
N ARG A 22 12.31 -0.95 -0.28
CA ARG A 22 12.07 -0.40 -1.62
C ARG A 22 13.33 -0.36 -2.51
N ARG A 23 14.51 -0.23 -1.91
CA ARG A 23 15.79 -0.16 -2.64
C ARG A 23 16.35 -1.55 -2.91
N GLU A 24 16.65 -2.29 -1.85
CA GLU A 24 17.38 -3.56 -1.92
C GLU A 24 16.44 -4.76 -1.84
N GLY A 25 15.40 -4.65 -1.01
CA GLY A 25 14.44 -5.74 -0.82
C GLY A 25 13.64 -6.06 -2.10
N VAL A 26 13.39 -5.07 -2.96
CA VAL A 26 12.64 -5.26 -4.22
C VAL A 26 13.41 -6.17 -5.18
N GLU A 27 14.72 -5.97 -5.34
CA GLU A 27 15.54 -6.79 -6.24
C GLU A 27 15.60 -8.24 -5.76
N VAL A 28 15.84 -8.44 -4.47
CA VAL A 28 15.89 -9.79 -3.86
C VAL A 28 14.51 -10.46 -3.93
N ALA A 29 13.43 -9.72 -3.67
CA ALA A 29 12.08 -10.24 -3.78
C ALA A 29 11.77 -10.68 -5.21
N TYR A 30 12.10 -9.85 -6.21
CA TYR A 30 11.92 -10.18 -7.61
C TYR A 30 12.70 -11.44 -8.01
N ALA A 31 13.99 -11.51 -7.67
CA ALA A 31 14.82 -12.68 -7.96
C ALA A 31 14.28 -13.96 -7.32
N THR A 32 13.80 -13.87 -6.09
CA THR A 32 13.20 -15.00 -5.36
C THR A 32 11.92 -15.46 -6.03
N LEU A 33 11.02 -14.53 -6.38
CA LEU A 33 9.77 -14.86 -7.07
C LEU A 33 10.03 -15.48 -8.44
N LEU A 34 11.01 -14.96 -9.19
CA LEU A 34 11.42 -15.51 -10.47
C LEU A 34 11.97 -16.94 -10.32
N SER A 35 12.78 -17.19 -9.29
CA SER A 35 13.27 -18.54 -8.98
C SER A 35 12.12 -19.52 -8.70
N VAL A 36 11.08 -19.10 -7.96
CA VAL A 36 9.90 -19.93 -7.69
C VAL A 36 9.13 -20.23 -8.97
N CYS A 37 8.95 -19.24 -9.85
CA CYS A 37 8.28 -19.43 -11.14
C CYS A 37 9.02 -20.45 -12.03
N ASN A 38 10.35 -20.45 -11.98
CA ASN A 38 11.20 -21.34 -12.77
C ASN A 38 11.40 -22.73 -12.15
N ASP A 39 11.03 -22.93 -10.88
CA ASP A 39 11.20 -24.22 -10.22
C ASP A 39 10.08 -25.21 -10.61
N PRO A 40 10.39 -26.29 -11.36
CA PRO A 40 9.40 -27.30 -11.73
C PRO A 40 8.88 -28.08 -10.52
N LYS A 41 9.64 -28.15 -9.42
CA LYS A 41 9.27 -28.84 -8.18
C LYS A 41 8.41 -27.99 -7.25
N ALA A 42 8.35 -26.67 -7.47
CA ALA A 42 7.51 -25.80 -6.67
C ALA A 42 6.02 -26.17 -6.84
N PRO A 43 5.22 -26.17 -5.76
CA PRO A 43 3.80 -26.48 -5.84
C PRO A 43 3.07 -25.45 -6.71
N ALA A 44 2.10 -25.91 -7.50
CA ALA A 44 1.29 -25.07 -8.38
C ALA A 44 0.76 -23.77 -7.75
N PRO A 45 0.19 -23.77 -6.52
CA PRO A 45 -0.26 -22.53 -5.88
C PRO A 45 0.88 -21.52 -5.64
N ALA A 46 2.07 -21.97 -5.25
CA ALA A 46 3.21 -21.08 -5.01
C ALA A 46 3.67 -20.39 -6.30
N ARG A 47 3.73 -21.12 -7.41
CA ARG A 47 4.05 -20.55 -8.74
C ARG A 47 3.00 -19.55 -9.19
N ALA A 48 1.71 -19.87 -9.01
CA ALA A 48 0.62 -18.96 -9.37
C ALA A 48 0.68 -17.65 -8.56
N THR A 49 0.94 -17.73 -7.25
CA THR A 49 1.12 -16.56 -6.40
C THR A 49 2.33 -15.74 -6.81
N ALA A 50 3.46 -16.39 -7.09
CA ALA A 50 4.68 -15.69 -7.51
C ALA A 50 4.49 -14.96 -8.85
N ALA A 51 3.90 -15.63 -9.84
CA ALA A 51 3.56 -15.04 -11.13
C ALA A 51 2.59 -13.85 -10.97
N THR A 52 1.55 -14.01 -10.15
CA THR A 52 0.57 -12.94 -9.89
C THR A 52 1.23 -11.71 -9.28
N SER A 53 2.12 -11.89 -8.30
CA SER A 53 2.85 -10.78 -7.67
C SER A 53 3.73 -10.02 -8.66
N ILE A 54 4.41 -10.73 -9.56
CA ILE A 54 5.22 -10.12 -10.62
C ILE A 54 4.33 -9.31 -11.58
N PHE A 55 3.21 -9.87 -12.04
CA PHE A 55 2.29 -9.18 -12.95
C PHE A 55 1.66 -7.93 -12.33
N ARG A 56 1.31 -7.97 -11.04
CA ARG A 56 0.84 -6.78 -10.31
C ARG A 56 1.92 -5.72 -10.21
N ALA A 57 3.15 -6.10 -9.88
CA ALA A 57 4.27 -5.16 -9.78
C ALA A 57 4.59 -4.50 -11.12
N ALA A 58 4.41 -5.22 -12.23
CA ALA A 58 4.59 -4.71 -13.58
C ALA A 58 3.38 -3.92 -14.13
N GLY A 59 2.30 -3.77 -13.36
CA GLY A 59 1.10 -3.05 -13.77
C GLY A 59 0.25 -3.77 -14.83
N LEU A 60 0.51 -5.05 -15.11
CA LEU A 60 -0.21 -5.81 -16.13
C LEU A 60 -1.66 -6.13 -15.73
N PHE A 61 -1.99 -6.05 -14.44
CA PHE A 61 -3.33 -6.25 -13.92
C PHE A 61 -4.04 -4.95 -13.51
N ASP A 62 -3.37 -3.81 -13.63
CA ASP A 62 -4.06 -2.55 -13.46
C ASP A 62 -4.96 -2.38 -14.69
N LYS A 63 -6.27 -2.36 -14.45
CA LYS A 63 -7.26 -2.12 -15.49
C LYS A 63 -6.88 -0.84 -16.22
N VAL A 64 -7.12 -0.82 -17.53
CA VAL A 64 -6.97 0.31 -18.46
C VAL A 64 -7.86 1.49 -18.04
N GLU A 65 -7.65 2.07 -16.85
CA GLU A 65 -8.30 3.31 -16.42
C GLU A 65 -7.65 4.52 -17.08
N ASN A 66 -6.45 4.36 -17.66
CA ASN A 66 -5.70 5.45 -18.28
C ASN A 66 -6.15 5.80 -19.70
N ALA A 67 -6.98 5.00 -20.38
CA ALA A 67 -7.46 5.37 -21.72
C ALA A 67 -8.39 6.60 -21.71
N ALA A 68 -9.01 6.90 -20.57
CA ALA A 68 -9.82 8.11 -20.39
C ALA A 68 -8.99 9.33 -19.91
N ASP A 69 -7.79 9.12 -19.38
CA ASP A 69 -6.98 10.19 -18.79
C ASP A 69 -6.22 11.03 -19.83
N ASP A 70 -6.03 10.51 -21.05
CA ASP A 70 -5.26 11.20 -22.11
C ASP A 70 -6.12 12.11 -23.01
N LYS A 71 -7.46 12.05 -22.92
CA LYS A 71 -8.33 12.96 -23.68
C LYS A 71 -8.34 14.35 -23.03
N PRO A 72 -8.34 15.44 -23.81
CA PRO A 72 -8.61 16.75 -23.23
C PRO A 72 -10.05 16.81 -22.68
N LEU A 73 -10.26 17.55 -21.58
CA LEU A 73 -11.58 17.64 -20.91
C LEU A 73 -12.71 18.10 -21.86
N SER A 74 -12.38 18.88 -22.89
CA SER A 74 -13.31 19.36 -23.92
C SER A 74 -13.81 18.26 -24.86
N GLU A 75 -13.12 17.13 -24.94
CA GLU A 75 -13.46 16.01 -25.83
C GLU A 75 -14.09 14.84 -25.06
N MET A 76 -14.36 15.02 -23.76
CA MET A 76 -14.97 14.00 -22.93
C MET A 76 -16.49 14.11 -22.95
N THR A 77 -17.13 12.95 -22.96
CA THR A 77 -18.57 12.83 -22.73
C THR A 77 -18.90 13.09 -21.26
N HIS A 78 -20.17 13.42 -20.96
CA HIS A 78 -20.64 13.61 -19.58
C HIS A 78 -20.32 12.42 -18.66
N ALA A 79 -20.46 11.20 -19.18
CA ALA A 79 -20.19 9.97 -18.42
C ALA A 79 -18.70 9.80 -18.08
N GLU A 80 -17.78 10.21 -18.97
CA GLU A 80 -16.34 10.18 -18.73
C GLU A 80 -15.94 11.26 -17.70
N LEU A 81 -16.53 12.46 -17.79
CA LEU A 81 -16.32 13.53 -16.80
C LEU A 81 -16.78 13.11 -15.40
N ASP A 82 -17.95 12.47 -15.28
CA ASP A 82 -18.46 11.95 -14.00
C ASP A 82 -17.50 10.93 -13.37
N GLN A 83 -16.84 10.10 -14.20
CA GLN A 83 -15.85 9.13 -13.71
C GLN A 83 -14.61 9.83 -13.15
N ILE A 84 -14.14 10.89 -13.81
CA ILE A 84 -13.00 11.69 -13.34
C ILE A 84 -13.34 12.39 -12.03
N ILE A 85 -14.53 13.00 -11.92
CA ILE A 85 -14.99 13.64 -10.68
C ILE A 85 -14.99 12.62 -9.53
N ARG A 86 -15.63 11.46 -9.73
CA ARG A 86 -15.66 10.38 -8.72
C ARG A 86 -14.28 9.85 -8.35
N ARG A 87 -13.31 9.88 -9.27
CA ARG A 87 -11.92 9.52 -8.99
C ARG A 87 -11.24 10.58 -8.13
N GLY A 88 -11.41 11.87 -8.47
CA GLY A 88 -10.90 12.99 -7.69
C GLY A 88 -11.43 12.99 -6.25
N GLU A 89 -12.73 12.78 -6.06
CA GLU A 89 -13.36 12.70 -4.74
C GLU A 89 -12.77 11.58 -3.86
N ARG A 90 -12.51 10.41 -4.45
CA ARG A 90 -11.85 9.28 -3.76
C ARG A 90 -10.41 9.58 -3.37
N ALA A 91 -9.66 10.27 -4.24
CA ALA A 91 -8.29 10.68 -3.94
C ALA A 91 -8.24 11.69 -2.78
N VAL A 92 -9.15 12.66 -2.75
CA VAL A 92 -9.24 13.64 -1.65
C VAL A 92 -9.66 12.96 -0.33
N GLY A 93 -10.68 12.10 -0.36
CA GLY A 93 -11.18 11.41 0.84
C GLY A 93 -10.18 10.44 1.50
N SER A 94 -9.22 9.90 0.73
CA SER A 94 -8.16 9.02 1.25
C SER A 94 -6.95 9.78 1.83
N SER A 95 -6.87 11.10 1.61
CA SER A 95 -5.78 11.97 2.08
C SER A 95 -6.01 12.60 3.46
N ALA A 96 -7.23 12.53 4.01
CA ALA A 96 -7.53 13.09 5.33
C ALA A 96 -6.89 12.23 6.44
N PRO A 97 -6.07 12.80 7.35
CA PRO A 97 -5.49 12.05 8.45
C PRO A 97 -6.62 11.55 9.37
N LYS A 98 -6.74 10.23 9.53
CA LYS A 98 -7.68 9.62 10.48
C LYS A 98 -7.37 10.11 11.90
N ALA A 99 -8.12 11.10 12.36
CA ALA A 99 -8.05 11.60 13.73
C ALA A 99 -8.36 10.45 14.69
N LYS A 100 -7.35 10.08 15.49
CA LYS A 100 -7.42 9.03 16.50
C LYS A 100 -8.44 9.47 17.56
N ARG A 101 -9.68 8.95 17.54
CA ARG A 101 -10.65 9.13 18.63
C ARG A 101 -10.02 8.60 19.92
N ARG A 102 -9.58 9.49 20.80
CA ARG A 102 -9.20 9.14 22.17
C ARG A 102 -10.48 8.71 22.89
N LYS A 103 -10.55 7.43 23.28
CA LYS A 103 -11.60 6.91 24.15
C LYS A 103 -11.31 7.47 25.54
N SER A 104 -12.11 8.42 26.01
CA SER A 104 -12.06 8.88 27.39
C SER A 104 -12.54 7.72 28.26
N SER A 105 -11.63 7.04 28.95
CA SER A 105 -11.96 6.18 30.07
C SER A 105 -12.26 7.09 31.26
N ASP A 106 -13.51 7.52 31.37
CA ASP A 106 -14.03 8.09 32.60
C ASP A 106 -14.91 7.00 33.22
N THR A 107 -14.32 6.29 34.17
CA THR A 107 -15.08 5.41 35.07
C THR A 107 -14.50 5.70 36.45
N ALA A 108 -15.03 6.76 37.05
CA ALA A 108 -14.89 6.97 38.49
C ALA A 108 -15.57 5.78 39.21
N PRO A 109 -14.95 5.20 40.25
CA PRO A 109 -15.62 4.22 41.08
C PRO A 109 -16.57 4.96 42.04
N ASP A 110 -17.88 4.79 41.87
CA ASP A 110 -18.83 5.19 42.91
C ASP A 110 -18.99 4.05 43.92
N VAL A 111 -18.66 4.42 45.16
CA VAL A 111 -18.81 3.72 46.42
C VAL A 111 -20.24 4.01 46.95
N PHE A 112 -20.79 3.12 47.80
CA PHE A 112 -22.12 3.10 48.46
C PHE A 112 -23.24 2.44 47.61
N GLU A 113 -24.02 1.44 48.06
CA GLU A 113 -24.35 0.83 49.36
C GLU A 113 -24.18 -0.71 49.36
#